data_AF-A0A7Y2F8X6-F1
#
_entry.id   AF-A0A7Y2F8X6-F1
#
_cell.length_a   1.000
_cell.length_b   1.000
_cell.length_c   1.000
_cell.angle_alpha   90.00
_cell.angle_beta   90.00
_cell.angle_gamma   90.00
#
_symmetry.space_group_name_H-M   'P 1'
#
loop_
_entity.id
_entity.type
_entity.pdbx_description
1 polymer ?
#
loop_
_entity_poly.entity_id
_entity_poly.type
_entity_poly.pdbx_seq_one_letter_code
_entity_poly.pdbx_strand_id
1 'polypeptide(L)'
;NEATGEIVTGAAAYDLRYETWNSANGLGAKVGAFVDGAANFLVAMSIPSSVAIAIMGVLVASFAGTTLDTACRLQRYVIQELATTFVGDRQEGEFSLNPLVWLTNKHGATILAVTLGLIIAALPAPNTPVSFGEAVSGRIPADYLATNSGLPEAAVNGGAAAATWWLTTFAGRGGLILWPLFGATNQLLAGLALLVISFFLWRRGIPVWFIAVPMMFMLVVPAWAMLSDLPKWIDADQPNWVAIVIGVSTLVLEAWMLVEALVLWPKVRGVVEVVPAKAGQAGQAG
;
A
#
# COMPACT_ATOMS: atom_id res chain seq x y z
N ASN A 1 24.19 -6.45 18.74
CA ASN A 1 24.86 -5.60 17.75
C ASN A 1 25.40 -6.52 16.65
N GLU A 2 24.83 -6.45 15.45
CA GLU A 2 25.26 -7.32 14.32
C GLU A 2 26.71 -7.08 13.90
N ALA A 3 27.28 -5.89 14.17
CA ALA A 3 28.67 -5.57 13.86
C ALA A 3 29.67 -6.12 14.88
N THR A 4 29.26 -6.39 16.12
CA THR A 4 30.16 -6.86 17.20
C THR A 4 29.79 -8.23 17.78
N GLY A 5 28.64 -8.80 17.40
CA GLY A 5 28.11 -10.05 17.96
C GLY A 5 27.63 -9.94 19.41
N GLU A 6 27.68 -8.75 20.01
CA GLU A 6 27.36 -8.54 21.42
C GLU A 6 25.84 -8.48 21.65
N ILE A 7 25.34 -9.22 22.65
CA ILE A 7 23.95 -9.17 23.08
C ILE A 7 23.77 -7.95 23.97
N VAL A 8 23.25 -6.87 23.38
CA VAL A 8 22.79 -5.69 24.11
C VAL A 8 21.34 -5.90 24.56
N THR A 9 21.02 -5.46 25.78
CA THR A 9 19.66 -5.56 26.36
C THR A 9 19.23 -4.23 26.98
N GLY A 10 17.93 -4.08 27.27
CA GLY A 10 17.39 -2.90 27.94
C GLY A 10 17.60 -1.60 27.15
N ALA A 11 17.98 -0.52 27.85
CA ALA A 11 18.20 0.80 27.26
C ALA A 11 19.27 0.80 26.16
N ALA A 12 20.37 0.06 26.34
CA ALA A 12 21.44 -0.02 25.33
C ALA A 12 20.99 -0.66 24.01
N ALA A 13 20.06 -1.64 24.07
CA ALA A 13 19.47 -2.23 22.87
C ALA A 13 18.50 -1.28 22.18
N TYR A 14 17.74 -0.51 22.97
CA TYR A 14 16.84 0.51 22.47
C TYR A 14 17.61 1.63 21.76
N ASP A 15 18.65 2.17 22.40
CA ASP A 15 19.46 3.25 21.86
C ASP A 15 20.23 2.82 20.61
N LEU A 16 20.75 1.58 20.56
CA LEU A 16 21.37 1.04 19.34
C LEU A 16 20.38 0.96 18.16
N ARG A 17 19.09 0.67 18.44
CA ARG A 17 18.07 0.48 17.39
C ARG A 17 17.43 1.80 16.96
N TYR A 18 17.30 2.74 17.88
CA TYR A 18 16.59 4.02 17.71
C TYR A 18 17.51 5.24 17.88
N GLU A 19 18.83 5.06 17.70
CA GLU A 19 19.84 6.11 17.87
C GLU A 19 19.49 7.38 17.09
N THR A 20 18.96 7.20 15.87
CA THR A 20 18.41 8.28 15.08
C THR A 20 17.10 7.85 14.42
N TRP A 21 16.21 8.82 14.20
CA TRP A 21 15.00 8.60 13.41
C TRP A 21 15.29 8.15 11.97
N ASN A 22 16.48 8.47 11.45
CA ASN A 22 16.88 8.09 10.10
C ASN A 22 17.31 6.60 10.03
N SER A 23 18.01 6.07 11.04
CA SER A 23 18.41 4.65 11.08
C SER A 23 17.23 3.71 11.27
N ALA A 24 16.11 4.20 11.84
CA ALA A 24 14.85 3.47 11.94
C ALA A 24 13.95 3.58 10.69
N ASN A 25 14.37 4.33 9.66
CA ASN A 25 13.56 4.57 8.48
C ASN A 25 13.74 3.47 7.41
N GLY A 26 12.73 3.29 6.55
CA GLY A 26 12.74 2.30 5.48
C GLY A 26 12.13 0.93 5.84
N LEU A 27 11.82 0.15 4.81
CA LEU A 27 11.11 -1.12 4.92
C LEU A 27 11.89 -2.15 5.75
N GLY A 28 13.16 -2.37 5.44
CA GLY A 28 14.00 -3.37 6.12
C GLY A 28 14.18 -3.08 7.61
N ALA A 29 14.45 -1.82 7.97
CA ALA A 29 14.60 -1.41 9.36
C ALA A 29 13.30 -1.63 10.17
N LYS A 30 12.15 -1.24 9.59
CA LYS A 30 10.82 -1.39 10.22
C LYS A 30 10.40 -2.85 10.37
N VAL A 31 10.55 -3.66 9.32
CA VAL A 31 10.19 -5.09 9.36
C VAL A 31 11.14 -5.86 10.28
N GLY A 32 12.45 -5.60 10.19
CA GLY A 32 13.42 -6.19 11.10
C GLY A 32 13.10 -5.87 12.56
N ALA A 33 12.75 -4.61 12.87
CA ALA A 33 12.43 -4.21 14.24
C ALA A 33 11.21 -4.96 14.79
N PHE A 34 10.21 -5.18 13.94
CA PHE A 34 9.04 -5.99 14.29
C PHE A 34 9.40 -7.46 14.53
N VAL A 35 10.17 -8.07 13.62
CA VAL A 35 10.58 -9.48 13.71
C VAL A 35 11.44 -9.71 14.96
N ASP A 36 12.46 -8.88 15.19
CA ASP A 36 13.36 -9.00 16.33
C ASP A 36 12.61 -8.77 17.66
N GLY A 37 11.76 -7.74 17.71
CA GLY A 37 10.96 -7.43 18.90
C GLY A 37 10.01 -8.57 19.27
N ALA A 38 9.29 -9.11 18.29
CA ALA A 38 8.39 -10.24 18.51
C ALA A 38 9.15 -11.54 18.83
N ALA A 39 10.31 -11.77 18.19
CA ALA A 39 11.15 -12.92 18.48
C ALA A 39 11.69 -12.88 19.92
N ASN A 40 12.09 -11.70 20.42
CA ASN A 40 12.52 -11.54 21.81
C ASN A 40 11.41 -11.92 22.81
N PHE A 41 10.15 -11.62 22.50
CA PHE A 41 9.01 -12.05 23.31
C PHE A 41 8.86 -13.59 23.31
N LEU A 42 9.01 -14.24 22.16
CA LEU A 42 8.98 -15.70 22.06
C LEU A 42 10.14 -16.36 22.82
N VAL A 43 11.33 -15.75 22.79
CA VAL A 43 12.50 -16.22 23.55
C VAL A 43 12.24 -16.14 25.06
N ALA A 44 11.56 -15.09 25.54
CA ALA A 44 11.14 -15.00 26.94
C ALA A 44 10.16 -16.12 27.35
N MET A 45 9.46 -16.74 26.39
CA MET A 45 8.62 -17.93 26.60
C MET A 45 9.38 -19.26 26.42
N SER A 46 10.72 -19.24 26.46
CA SER A 46 11.59 -20.41 26.28
C SER A 46 11.63 -21.00 24.86
N ILE A 47 11.26 -20.24 23.83
CA ILE A 47 11.43 -20.66 22.43
C ILE A 47 12.86 -20.32 21.96
N PRO A 48 13.60 -21.25 21.33
CA PRO A 48 14.95 -20.95 20.81
C PRO A 48 14.95 -19.79 19.81
N SER A 49 15.95 -18.90 19.89
CA SER A 49 16.03 -17.66 19.09
C SER A 49 15.93 -17.89 17.57
N SER A 50 16.63 -18.88 17.04
CA SER A 50 16.57 -19.23 15.61
C SER A 50 15.16 -19.64 15.16
N VAL A 51 14.43 -20.36 16.03
CA VAL A 51 13.06 -20.78 15.78
C VAL A 51 12.10 -19.60 15.91
N ALA A 52 12.30 -18.73 16.89
CA ALA A 52 11.50 -17.53 17.10
C ALA A 52 11.56 -16.57 15.90
N ILE A 53 12.76 -16.28 15.39
CA ILE A 53 12.95 -15.44 14.19
C ILE A 53 12.30 -16.09 12.97
N ALA A 54 12.47 -17.40 12.79
CA ALA A 54 11.86 -18.12 11.67
C ALA A 54 10.32 -18.06 11.71
N ILE A 55 9.72 -18.30 12.88
CA ILE A 55 8.25 -18.21 13.08
C ILE A 55 7.76 -16.79 12.75
N MET A 56 8.43 -15.76 13.29
CA MET A 56 8.01 -14.38 13.06
C MET A 56 8.22 -13.94 11.60
N GLY A 57 9.28 -14.40 10.94
CA GLY A 57 9.50 -14.18 9.51
C GLY A 57 8.41 -14.81 8.65
N VAL A 58 8.02 -16.06 8.95
CA VAL A 58 6.90 -16.74 8.26
C VAL A 58 5.58 -16.04 8.52
N LEU A 59 5.35 -15.53 9.73
CA LEU A 59 4.15 -14.75 10.07
C LEU A 59 4.06 -13.48 9.22
N VAL A 60 5.14 -12.70 9.12
CA VAL A 60 5.19 -11.48 8.31
C VAL A 60 4.98 -11.80 6.82
N ALA A 61 5.64 -12.85 6.31
CA ALA A 61 5.48 -13.28 4.93
C ALA A 61 4.05 -13.77 4.63
N SER A 62 3.42 -14.48 5.56
CA SER A 62 2.03 -14.96 5.42
C SER A 62 1.01 -13.83 5.50
N PHE A 63 1.26 -12.83 6.36
CA PHE A 63 0.46 -11.60 6.40
C PHE A 63 0.56 -10.84 5.07
N ALA A 64 1.77 -10.69 4.53
CA ALA A 64 1.97 -10.08 3.20
C ALA A 64 1.28 -10.91 2.09
N GLY A 65 1.33 -12.24 2.14
CA GLY A 65 0.70 -13.11 1.16
C GLY A 65 -0.83 -13.03 1.17
N THR A 66 -1.45 -13.06 2.35
CA THR A 66 -2.91 -12.96 2.50
C THR A 66 -3.46 -11.58 2.16
N THR A 67 -2.71 -10.53 2.50
CA THR A 67 -3.05 -9.16 2.09
C THR A 67 -2.91 -8.97 0.58
N LEU A 68 -1.90 -9.57 -0.06
CA LEU A 68 -1.73 -9.54 -1.51
C LEU A 68 -2.88 -10.23 -2.24
N ASP A 69 -3.32 -11.41 -1.78
CA ASP A 69 -4.48 -12.10 -2.35
C ASP A 69 -5.77 -11.25 -2.22
N THR A 70 -5.98 -10.67 -1.04
CA THR A 70 -7.13 -9.78 -0.79
C THR A 70 -7.08 -8.52 -1.65
N ALA A 71 -5.92 -7.87 -1.73
CA ALA A 71 -5.71 -6.66 -2.51
C ALA A 71 -5.94 -6.89 -4.01
N CYS A 72 -5.37 -7.97 -4.57
CA CYS A 72 -5.59 -8.33 -5.97
C CYS A 72 -7.07 -8.59 -6.27
N ARG A 73 -7.78 -9.23 -5.34
CA ARG A 73 -9.21 -9.48 -5.46
C ARG A 73 -10.04 -8.20 -5.39
N LEU A 74 -9.75 -7.32 -4.44
CA LEU A 74 -10.43 -6.03 -4.30
C LEU A 74 -10.17 -5.12 -5.49
N GLN A 75 -8.93 -5.05 -5.97
CA GLN A 75 -8.56 -4.29 -7.16
C GLN A 75 -9.31 -4.77 -8.39
N ARG A 76 -9.44 -6.09 -8.56
CA ARG A 76 -10.30 -6.67 -9.60
C ARG A 76 -11.74 -6.17 -9.48
N TYR A 77 -12.34 -6.21 -8.29
CA TYR A 77 -13.71 -5.70 -8.10
C TYR A 77 -13.82 -4.22 -8.45
N VAL A 78 -12.90 -3.39 -7.98
CA VAL A 78 -12.88 -1.95 -8.30
C VAL A 78 -12.80 -1.72 -9.82
N ILE A 79 -11.94 -2.46 -10.53
CA ILE A 79 -11.85 -2.38 -12.00
C ILE A 79 -13.17 -2.76 -12.67
N GLN A 80 -13.81 -3.85 -12.21
CA GLN A 80 -15.09 -4.31 -12.76
C GLN A 80 -16.21 -3.29 -12.53
N GLU A 81 -16.32 -2.73 -11.32
CA GLU A 81 -17.33 -1.73 -10.97
C GLU A 81 -17.16 -0.44 -11.78
N LEU A 82 -15.92 0.05 -11.90
CA LEU A 82 -15.61 1.23 -12.72
C LEU A 82 -15.92 0.96 -14.20
N ALA A 83 -15.47 -0.16 -14.75
CA ALA A 83 -15.73 -0.52 -16.14
C ALA A 83 -17.24 -0.64 -16.42
N THR A 84 -18.00 -1.26 -15.52
CA THR A 84 -19.46 -1.39 -15.64
C THR A 84 -20.14 -0.02 -15.61
N THR A 85 -19.70 0.87 -14.72
CA THR A 85 -20.23 2.24 -14.63
C THR A 85 -20.03 3.03 -15.93
N PHE A 86 -18.88 2.88 -16.59
CA PHE A 86 -18.59 3.60 -17.85
C PHE A 86 -19.20 2.96 -19.09
N VAL A 87 -19.43 1.64 -19.09
CA VAL A 87 -20.05 0.92 -20.22
C VAL A 87 -21.57 1.06 -20.21
N GLY A 88 -22.20 1.21 -19.04
CA GLY A 88 -23.65 1.28 -18.87
C GLY A 88 -24.33 -0.10 -18.92
N ASP A 89 -25.65 -0.13 -18.69
CA ASP A 89 -26.45 -1.35 -18.73
C ASP A 89 -26.49 -1.91 -20.16
N ARG A 90 -25.90 -3.10 -20.35
CA ARG A 90 -25.90 -3.81 -21.62
C ARG A 90 -26.89 -4.96 -21.63
N GLN A 91 -27.58 -5.17 -22.75
CA GLN A 91 -28.31 -6.41 -22.99
C GLN A 91 -27.33 -7.54 -23.34
N GLU A 92 -27.51 -8.72 -22.74
CA GLU A 92 -26.69 -9.90 -23.00
C GLU A 92 -26.70 -10.26 -24.51
N GLY A 93 -25.52 -10.34 -25.13
CA GLY A 93 -25.34 -10.84 -26.51
C GLY A 93 -24.85 -9.83 -27.55
N GLU A 94 -24.65 -8.56 -27.19
CA GLU A 94 -24.18 -7.54 -28.14
C GLU A 94 -22.64 -7.54 -28.27
N PHE A 95 -22.11 -7.75 -29.49
CA PHE A 95 -20.67 -7.71 -29.75
C PHE A 95 -20.15 -6.28 -29.72
N SER A 96 -19.28 -5.96 -28.76
CA SER A 96 -18.69 -4.64 -28.61
C SER A 96 -17.17 -4.67 -28.78
N LEU A 97 -16.65 -3.77 -29.61
CA LEU A 97 -15.21 -3.55 -29.77
C LEU A 97 -14.61 -2.63 -28.68
N ASN A 98 -15.42 -2.18 -27.70
CA ASN A 98 -14.95 -1.29 -26.65
C ASN A 98 -14.07 -2.09 -25.65
N PRO A 99 -12.78 -1.72 -25.46
CA PRO A 99 -11.87 -2.44 -24.56
C PRO A 99 -12.34 -2.44 -23.10
N LEU A 100 -13.18 -1.48 -22.68
CA LEU A 100 -13.75 -1.45 -21.34
C LEU A 100 -14.73 -2.61 -21.08
N VAL A 101 -15.35 -3.18 -22.12
CA VAL A 101 -16.22 -4.35 -21.99
C VAL A 101 -15.43 -5.59 -21.58
N TRP A 102 -14.17 -5.67 -21.98
CA TRP A 102 -13.30 -6.77 -21.54
C TRP A 102 -12.97 -6.65 -20.04
N LEU A 103 -12.91 -5.43 -19.50
CA LEU A 103 -12.64 -5.16 -18.09
C LEU A 103 -13.85 -5.41 -17.17
N THR A 104 -15.06 -5.59 -17.71
CA THR A 104 -16.20 -6.05 -16.90
C THR A 104 -16.10 -7.55 -16.58
N ASN A 105 -15.39 -8.33 -17.41
CA ASN A 105 -15.17 -9.76 -17.19
C ASN A 105 -14.13 -10.02 -16.07
N LYS A 106 -14.37 -11.04 -15.24
CA LYS A 106 -13.46 -11.46 -14.18
C LYS A 106 -12.03 -11.67 -14.67
N HIS A 107 -11.84 -12.25 -15.86
CA HIS A 107 -10.52 -12.58 -16.39
C HIS A 107 -9.77 -11.32 -16.84
N GLY A 108 -10.44 -10.44 -17.59
CA GLY A 108 -9.82 -9.20 -18.06
C GLY A 108 -9.43 -8.27 -16.93
N ALA A 109 -10.33 -8.09 -15.96
CA ALA A 109 -10.04 -7.32 -14.75
C ALA A 109 -8.90 -7.93 -13.91
N THR A 110 -8.83 -9.26 -13.78
CA THR A 110 -7.74 -9.92 -13.03
C THR A 110 -6.40 -9.71 -13.70
N ILE A 111 -6.33 -9.92 -15.03
CA ILE A 111 -5.10 -9.75 -15.79
C ILE A 111 -4.61 -8.30 -15.63
N LEU A 112 -5.50 -7.31 -15.80
CA LEU A 112 -5.12 -5.91 -15.60
C LEU A 112 -4.62 -5.64 -14.17
N ALA A 113 -5.32 -6.13 -13.15
CA ALA A 113 -4.93 -5.93 -11.75
C ALA A 113 -3.54 -6.51 -11.45
N VAL A 114 -3.30 -7.77 -11.83
CA VAL A 114 -2.02 -8.47 -11.60
C VAL A 114 -0.90 -7.84 -12.41
N THR A 115 -1.14 -7.56 -13.69
CA THR A 115 -0.13 -6.96 -14.57
C THR A 115 0.27 -5.56 -14.08
N LEU A 116 -0.69 -4.74 -13.64
CA LEU A 116 -0.37 -3.43 -13.06
C LEU A 116 0.51 -3.57 -11.80
N GLY A 117 0.16 -4.50 -10.90
CA GLY A 117 0.96 -4.78 -9.70
C GLY A 117 2.37 -5.29 -10.04
N LEU A 118 2.49 -6.21 -11.01
CA LEU A 118 3.77 -6.74 -11.47
C LEU A 118 4.65 -5.67 -12.12
N ILE A 119 4.06 -4.77 -12.92
CA ILE A 119 4.79 -3.65 -13.51
C ILE A 119 5.38 -2.78 -12.41
N ILE A 120 4.56 -2.37 -11.43
CA ILE A 120 5.03 -1.55 -10.31
C ILE A 120 6.09 -2.31 -9.51
N ALA A 121 5.92 -3.60 -9.23
CA ALA A 121 6.89 -4.40 -8.49
C ALA A 121 8.24 -4.50 -9.23
N ALA A 122 8.21 -4.61 -10.56
CA ALA A 122 9.41 -4.70 -11.40
C ALA A 122 10.19 -3.38 -11.51
N LEU A 123 9.58 -2.23 -11.19
CA LEU A 123 10.26 -0.93 -11.23
C LEU A 123 11.47 -0.89 -10.27
N PRO A 124 12.44 0.00 -10.55
CA PRO A 124 13.55 0.24 -9.64
C PRO A 124 13.08 0.91 -8.34
N ALA A 125 13.95 0.92 -7.31
CA ALA A 125 13.70 1.72 -6.12
C ALA A 125 13.67 3.23 -6.45
N PRO A 126 13.05 4.08 -5.60
CA PRO A 126 13.22 5.52 -5.68
C PRO A 126 14.71 5.89 -5.64
N ASN A 127 15.08 6.94 -6.38
CA ASN A 127 16.43 7.52 -6.37
C ASN A 127 17.53 6.54 -6.78
N THR A 128 17.24 5.62 -7.70
CA THR A 128 18.26 4.72 -8.23
C THR A 128 19.44 5.50 -8.82
N PRO A 129 20.68 5.23 -8.38
CA PRO A 129 21.84 6.04 -8.74
C PRO A 129 22.28 5.89 -10.20
N VAL A 130 21.87 4.80 -10.86
CA VAL A 130 22.13 4.55 -12.28
C VAL A 130 20.81 4.26 -12.97
N SER A 131 20.43 5.06 -13.96
CA SER A 131 19.24 4.79 -14.77
C SER A 131 19.48 3.63 -15.73
N PHE A 132 18.39 2.98 -16.18
CA PHE A 132 18.51 1.89 -17.16
C PHE A 132 19.19 2.37 -18.46
N GLY A 133 18.89 3.59 -18.91
CA GLY A 133 19.51 4.17 -20.10
C GLY A 133 21.02 4.41 -19.93
N GLU A 134 21.46 4.87 -18.76
CA GLU A 134 22.88 5.04 -18.44
C GLU A 134 23.61 3.70 -18.38
N ALA A 135 23.01 2.67 -17.78
CA ALA A 135 23.56 1.33 -17.76
C ALA A 135 23.72 0.77 -19.18
N VAL A 136 22.65 0.78 -19.99
CA VAL A 136 22.68 0.24 -21.36
C VAL A 136 23.63 1.03 -22.26
N SER A 137 23.77 2.34 -22.05
CA SER A 137 24.71 3.18 -22.81
C SER A 137 26.15 3.11 -22.31
N GLY A 138 26.43 2.41 -21.20
CA GLY A 138 27.76 2.33 -20.58
C GLY A 138 28.21 3.66 -19.94
N ARG A 139 27.29 4.61 -19.74
CA ARG A 139 27.57 5.95 -19.19
C ARG A 139 27.18 6.00 -17.72
N ILE A 140 27.86 5.22 -16.90
CA ILE A 140 27.60 5.23 -15.45
C ILE A 140 28.02 6.59 -14.85
N PRO A 141 27.17 7.22 -14.00
CA PRO A 141 27.49 8.46 -13.30
C PRO A 141 28.81 8.39 -12.51
N ALA A 142 29.60 9.47 -12.56
CA ALA A 142 30.95 9.52 -12.00
C ALA A 142 30.99 9.42 -10.47
N ASP A 143 29.97 9.94 -9.80
CA ASP A 143 29.70 9.83 -8.37
C ASP A 143 29.45 8.37 -7.94
N TYR A 144 28.71 7.61 -8.76
CA TYR A 144 28.48 6.19 -8.51
C TYR A 144 29.75 5.36 -8.71
N LEU A 145 30.56 5.66 -9.73
CA LEU A 145 31.86 5.03 -9.96
C LEU A 145 32.86 5.32 -8.84
N ALA A 146 32.87 6.55 -8.31
CA ALA A 146 33.77 6.96 -7.23
C ALA A 146 33.51 6.21 -5.92
N THR A 147 32.25 5.80 -5.68
CA THR A 147 31.84 5.06 -4.48
C THR A 147 31.83 3.54 -4.70
N ASN A 148 31.83 3.07 -5.94
CA ASN A 148 31.77 1.64 -6.31
C ASN A 148 32.89 1.27 -7.29
N SER A 149 34.13 1.20 -6.78
CA SER A 149 35.33 0.90 -7.60
C SER A 149 35.43 -0.56 -8.07
N GLY A 150 34.58 -1.46 -7.55
CA GLY A 150 34.59 -2.90 -7.86
C GLY A 150 33.42 -3.36 -8.75
N LEU A 151 32.90 -2.48 -9.60
CA LEU A 151 31.78 -2.84 -10.48
C LEU A 151 32.18 -3.95 -11.46
N PRO A 152 31.30 -4.93 -11.71
CA PRO A 152 31.56 -5.96 -12.69
C PRO A 152 31.76 -5.33 -14.07
N GLU A 153 32.65 -5.90 -14.87
CA GLU A 153 32.94 -5.43 -16.23
C GLU A 153 31.65 -5.33 -17.09
N ALA A 154 30.70 -6.23 -16.83
CA ALA A 154 29.36 -6.25 -17.39
C ALA A 154 28.58 -4.94 -17.17
N ALA A 155 28.80 -4.21 -16.08
CA ALA A 155 28.13 -2.94 -15.80
C ALA A 155 28.70 -1.78 -16.64
N VAL A 156 30.02 -1.76 -16.83
CA VAL A 156 30.76 -0.61 -17.40
C VAL A 156 30.75 -0.65 -18.94
N ASN A 157 30.73 -1.84 -19.54
CA ASN A 157 30.84 -2.01 -20.99
C ASN A 157 29.56 -1.67 -21.79
N GLY A 158 28.44 -1.37 -21.10
CA GLY A 158 27.16 -1.10 -21.75
C GLY A 158 26.51 -2.31 -22.41
N GLY A 159 25.49 -2.08 -23.23
CA GLY A 159 24.79 -3.10 -24.00
C GLY A 159 24.00 -4.12 -23.16
N ALA A 160 23.86 -5.34 -23.67
CA ALA A 160 23.05 -6.39 -23.05
C ALA A 160 23.59 -6.87 -21.69
N ALA A 161 24.92 -6.85 -21.50
CA ALA A 161 25.55 -7.21 -20.24
C ALA A 161 25.20 -6.20 -19.14
N ALA A 162 25.25 -4.90 -19.46
CA ALA A 162 24.89 -3.84 -18.53
C ALA A 162 23.38 -3.80 -18.26
N ALA A 163 22.55 -4.10 -19.27
CA ALA A 163 21.11 -4.29 -19.07
C ALA A 163 20.81 -5.40 -18.06
N THR A 164 21.50 -6.54 -18.19
CA THR A 164 21.34 -7.70 -17.31
C THR A 164 21.78 -7.37 -15.88
N TRP A 165 22.94 -6.73 -15.73
CA TRP A 165 23.42 -6.25 -14.43
C TRP A 165 22.44 -5.28 -13.78
N TRP A 166 21.90 -4.34 -14.55
CA TRP A 166 20.94 -3.37 -14.03
C TRP A 166 19.66 -4.05 -13.55
N LEU A 167 19.14 -4.99 -14.33
CA LEU A 167 17.94 -5.77 -13.98
C LEU A 167 18.15 -6.60 -12.71
N THR A 168 19.33 -7.20 -12.51
CA THR A 168 19.59 -7.99 -11.29
C THR A 168 19.92 -7.13 -10.07
N THR A 169 20.43 -5.92 -10.27
CA THR A 169 20.87 -5.04 -9.17
C THR A 169 19.74 -4.13 -8.67
N PHE A 170 18.99 -3.53 -9.60
CA PHE A 170 18.07 -2.43 -9.29
C PHE A 170 16.59 -2.76 -9.52
N ALA A 171 16.25 -3.64 -10.46
CA ALA A 171 14.86 -3.99 -10.72
C ALA A 171 14.25 -4.85 -9.59
N GLY A 172 12.92 -4.92 -9.54
CA GLY A 172 12.22 -5.70 -8.52
C GLY A 172 12.13 -5.02 -7.15
N ARG A 173 12.54 -3.75 -7.05
CA ARG A 173 12.50 -2.95 -5.81
C ARG A 173 11.36 -1.95 -5.77
N GLY A 174 10.43 -2.03 -6.70
CA GLY A 174 9.37 -1.03 -6.87
C GLY A 174 8.37 -0.97 -5.71
N GLY A 175 8.30 -2.00 -4.85
CA GLY A 175 7.57 -1.91 -3.59
C GLY A 175 8.06 -0.79 -2.67
N LEU A 176 9.33 -0.40 -2.77
CA LEU A 176 9.92 0.71 -2.01
C LEU A 176 9.41 2.08 -2.50
N ILE A 177 8.89 2.16 -3.73
CA ILE A 177 8.31 3.38 -4.29
C ILE A 177 7.07 3.79 -3.49
N LEU A 178 6.20 2.84 -3.18
CA LEU A 178 4.92 3.09 -2.52
C LEU A 178 4.97 2.89 -1.00
N TRP A 179 6.09 2.39 -0.48
CA TRP A 179 6.27 2.16 0.96
C TRP A 179 5.96 3.37 1.85
N PRO A 180 6.34 4.62 1.49
CA PRO A 180 5.99 5.78 2.30
C PRO A 180 4.47 6.02 2.42
N LEU A 181 3.70 5.66 1.39
CA LEU A 181 2.24 5.79 1.40
C LEU A 181 1.55 4.65 2.14
N PHE A 182 2.17 3.47 2.21
CA PHE A 182 1.54 2.25 2.73
C PHE A 182 0.87 2.44 4.10
N GLY A 183 1.60 3.02 5.06
CA GLY A 183 1.10 3.23 6.41
C GLY A 183 -0.07 4.20 6.46
N ALA A 184 0.07 5.35 5.79
CA ALA A 184 -0.95 6.39 5.77
C ALA A 184 -2.22 5.91 5.05
N THR A 185 -2.11 5.33 3.86
CA THR A 185 -3.25 4.82 3.09
C THR A 185 -3.99 3.71 3.84
N ASN A 186 -3.28 2.81 4.54
CA ASN A 186 -3.92 1.77 5.34
C ASN A 186 -4.74 2.36 6.51
N GLN A 187 -4.22 3.42 7.16
CA GLN A 187 -4.96 4.12 8.21
C GLN A 187 -6.16 4.89 7.64
N LEU A 188 -6.05 5.46 6.45
CA LEU A 188 -7.17 6.12 5.77
C LEU A 188 -8.30 5.16 5.42
N LEU A 189 -8.00 3.96 4.91
CA LEU A 189 -9.03 2.95 4.66
C LEU A 189 -9.76 2.54 5.96
N ALA A 190 -9.02 2.44 7.08
CA ALA A 190 -9.62 2.23 8.39
C ALA A 190 -10.51 3.42 8.82
N GLY A 191 -10.05 4.65 8.59
CA GLY A 191 -10.82 5.87 8.82
C GLY A 191 -12.13 5.91 8.02
N LEU A 192 -12.09 5.56 6.73
CA LEU A 192 -13.26 5.45 5.87
C LEU A 192 -14.21 4.34 6.31
N ALA A 193 -13.70 3.19 6.75
CA ALA A 193 -14.54 2.14 7.31
C ALA A 193 -15.27 2.61 8.58
N LEU A 194 -14.57 3.30 9.49
CA LEU A 194 -15.18 3.88 10.68
C LEU A 194 -16.21 4.96 10.31
N LEU A 195 -15.95 5.75 9.27
CA LEU A 195 -16.90 6.73 8.73
C LEU A 195 -18.19 6.06 8.28
N VAL A 196 -18.11 4.98 7.49
CA VAL A 196 -19.28 4.21 7.06
C VAL A 196 -20.06 3.65 8.25
N ILE A 197 -19.37 3.09 9.25
CA ILE A 197 -20.01 2.56 10.47
C ILE A 197 -20.69 3.69 11.25
N SER A 198 -20.03 4.84 11.38
CA SER A 198 -20.56 6.04 12.03
C SER A 198 -21.85 6.51 11.35
N PHE A 199 -21.89 6.56 10.01
CA PHE A 199 -23.11 6.86 9.26
C PHE A 199 -24.21 5.82 9.48
N PHE A 200 -23.86 4.53 9.47
CA PHE A 200 -24.81 3.44 9.72
C PHE A 200 -25.48 3.54 11.09
N LEU A 201 -24.71 3.82 12.14
CA LEU A 201 -25.24 4.00 13.50
C LEU A 201 -26.04 5.28 13.64
N TRP A 202 -25.56 6.37 13.05
CA TRP A 202 -26.23 7.67 13.06
C TRP A 202 -27.61 7.60 12.39
N ARG A 203 -27.69 6.90 11.25
CA ARG A 203 -28.93 6.60 10.51
C ARG A 203 -29.96 5.90 11.40
N ARG A 204 -29.51 5.02 12.29
CA ARG A 204 -30.35 4.24 13.23
C ARG A 204 -30.61 4.95 14.57
N GLY A 205 -30.13 6.17 14.75
CA GLY A 205 -30.27 6.90 16.02
C GLY A 205 -29.46 6.31 17.17
N ILE A 206 -28.46 5.47 16.88
CA ILE A 206 -27.58 4.87 17.89
C ILE A 206 -26.46 5.87 18.24
N PRO A 207 -26.02 5.97 19.50
CA PRO A 207 -24.91 6.85 19.88
C PRO A 207 -23.64 6.55 19.06
N VAL A 208 -23.01 7.59 18.51
CA VAL A 208 -21.83 7.46 17.62
C VAL A 208 -20.53 7.99 18.20
N TRP A 209 -20.58 8.63 19.38
CA TRP A 209 -19.45 9.38 19.94
C TRP A 209 -18.19 8.53 20.14
N PHE A 210 -18.34 7.26 20.51
CA PHE A 210 -17.21 6.35 20.79
C PHE A 210 -16.50 5.86 19.51
N ILE A 211 -17.15 5.92 18.34
CA ILE A 211 -16.53 5.62 17.04
C ILE A 211 -16.05 6.89 16.35
N ALA A 212 -16.77 8.01 16.52
CA ALA A 212 -16.44 9.28 15.91
C ALA A 212 -15.04 9.77 16.33
N VAL A 213 -14.64 9.57 17.59
CA VAL A 213 -13.30 9.99 18.05
C VAL A 213 -12.17 9.20 17.35
N PRO A 214 -12.14 7.85 17.37
CA PRO A 214 -11.18 7.07 16.58
C PRO A 214 -11.23 7.36 15.08
N MET A 215 -12.43 7.56 14.52
CA MET A 215 -12.63 7.91 13.11
C MET A 215 -11.92 9.21 12.75
N MET A 216 -12.14 10.29 13.52
CA MET A 216 -11.51 11.58 13.27
C MET A 216 -9.98 11.48 13.37
N PHE A 217 -9.47 10.74 14.35
CA PHE A 217 -8.02 10.53 14.47
C PHE A 217 -7.45 9.77 13.26
N MET A 218 -8.12 8.70 12.83
CA MET A 218 -7.71 7.88 11.68
C MET A 218 -7.86 8.57 10.33
N LEU A 219 -8.62 9.66 10.23
CA LEU A 219 -8.70 10.48 9.01
C LEU A 219 -7.65 11.62 9.06
N VAL A 220 -7.56 12.34 10.18
CA VAL A 220 -6.69 13.53 10.27
C VAL A 220 -5.19 13.19 10.34
N VAL A 221 -4.80 12.19 11.14
CA VAL A 221 -3.38 11.88 11.36
C VAL A 221 -2.66 11.38 10.09
N PRO A 222 -3.24 10.46 9.30
CA PRO A 222 -2.60 10.02 8.07
C PRO A 222 -2.55 11.11 7.01
N ALA A 223 -3.61 11.94 6.91
CA ALA A 223 -3.63 13.09 6.01
C ALA A 223 -2.49 14.06 6.36
N TRP A 224 -2.31 14.36 7.65
CA TRP A 224 -1.20 15.18 8.11
C TRP A 224 0.16 14.54 7.80
N ALA A 225 0.32 13.24 8.05
CA ALA A 225 1.55 12.52 7.73
C ALA A 225 1.91 12.65 6.23
N MET A 226 0.94 12.41 5.33
CA MET A 226 1.17 12.55 3.88
C MET A 226 1.45 13.98 3.47
N LEU A 227 0.76 14.98 4.03
CA LEU A 227 1.06 16.40 3.78
C LEU A 227 2.48 16.78 4.23
N SER A 228 2.98 16.15 5.30
CA SER A 228 4.34 16.39 5.79
C SER A 228 5.43 15.70 4.96
N ASP A 229 5.10 14.58 4.31
CA ASP A 229 6.05 13.84 3.47
C ASP A 229 6.05 14.32 2.01
N LEU A 230 4.96 14.94 1.55
CA LEU A 230 4.82 15.41 0.17
C LEU A 230 5.93 16.40 -0.25
N PRO A 231 6.28 17.45 0.53
CA PRO A 231 7.41 18.32 0.20
C PRO A 231 8.73 17.56 0.11
N LYS A 232 8.95 16.57 0.98
CA LYS A 232 10.18 15.76 0.99
C LYS A 232 10.34 14.94 -0.30
N TRP A 233 9.23 14.52 -0.92
CA TRP A 233 9.27 13.79 -2.19
C TRP A 233 9.43 14.71 -3.40
N ILE A 234 8.91 15.93 -3.32
CA ILE A 234 9.01 16.94 -4.38
C ILE A 234 10.42 17.55 -4.43
N ASP A 235 10.98 17.87 -3.27
CA ASP A 235 12.27 18.56 -3.13
C ASP A 235 13.47 17.59 -3.16
N ALA A 236 13.24 16.30 -3.36
CA ALA A 236 14.30 15.31 -3.49
C ALA A 236 15.04 15.49 -4.83
N ASP A 237 16.36 15.27 -4.84
CA ASP A 237 17.20 15.34 -6.05
C ASP A 237 16.68 14.45 -7.20
N GLN A 238 15.98 13.37 -6.86
CA GLN A 238 15.21 12.55 -7.78
C GLN A 238 13.76 12.40 -7.27
N PRO A 239 12.79 13.18 -7.77
CA PRO A 239 11.42 13.11 -7.24
C PRO A 239 10.75 11.77 -7.56
N ASN A 240 10.14 11.16 -6.55
CA ASN A 240 9.32 9.96 -6.73
C ASN A 240 7.91 10.34 -7.23
N TRP A 241 7.79 10.55 -8.54
CA TRP A 241 6.53 10.96 -9.17
C TRP A 241 5.37 9.99 -8.94
N VAL A 242 5.64 8.69 -8.86
CA VAL A 242 4.58 7.69 -8.62
C VAL A 242 3.98 7.89 -7.23
N ALA A 243 4.81 8.05 -6.19
CA ALA A 243 4.32 8.33 -4.84
C ALA A 243 3.64 9.71 -4.74
N ILE A 244 4.19 10.73 -5.40
CA ILE A 244 3.60 12.08 -5.40
C ILE A 244 2.20 12.05 -6.02
N VAL A 245 2.05 11.48 -7.22
CA VAL A 245 0.76 11.46 -7.93
C VAL A 245 -0.28 10.68 -7.14
N ILE A 246 0.08 9.49 -6.63
CA ILE A 246 -0.85 8.66 -5.84
C ILE A 246 -1.20 9.38 -4.53
N GLY A 247 -0.21 9.89 -3.79
CA GLY A 247 -0.43 10.58 -2.52
C GLY A 247 -1.31 11.82 -2.64
N VAL A 248 -1.05 12.67 -3.65
CA VAL A 248 -1.89 13.85 -3.92
C VAL A 248 -3.30 13.44 -4.32
N SER A 249 -3.45 12.43 -5.18
CA SER A 249 -4.77 11.92 -5.58
C SER A 249 -5.54 11.38 -4.38
N THR A 250 -4.88 10.65 -3.48
CA THR A 250 -5.48 10.15 -2.24
C THR A 250 -5.92 11.29 -1.32
N LEU A 251 -5.09 12.32 -1.13
CA LEU A 251 -5.44 13.49 -0.31
C LEU A 251 -6.64 14.26 -0.87
N VAL A 252 -6.71 14.43 -2.20
CA VAL A 252 -7.85 15.07 -2.87
C VAL A 252 -9.13 14.26 -2.67
N LEU A 253 -9.07 12.95 -2.88
CA LEU A 253 -10.22 12.05 -2.68
C LEU A 253 -10.66 12.03 -1.21
N GLU A 254 -9.73 12.03 -0.27
CA GLU A 254 -10.02 12.10 1.15
C GLU A 254 -10.73 13.41 1.51
N ALA A 255 -10.19 14.56 1.06
CA ALA A 255 -10.80 15.86 1.29
C ALA A 255 -12.22 15.93 0.72
N TRP A 256 -12.44 15.39 -0.49
CA TRP A 256 -13.79 15.25 -1.07
C TRP A 256 -14.68 14.44 -0.13
N MET A 257 -14.27 13.22 0.24
CA MET A 257 -15.07 12.32 1.08
C MET A 257 -15.44 12.95 2.42
N LEU A 258 -14.54 13.71 3.04
CA LEU A 258 -14.81 14.45 4.28
C LEU A 258 -15.85 15.55 4.07
N VAL A 259 -15.77 16.30 2.97
CA VAL A 259 -16.76 17.34 2.63
C VAL A 259 -18.14 16.70 2.42
N GLU A 260 -18.24 15.63 1.63
CA GLU A 260 -19.51 14.91 1.42
C GLU A 260 -20.07 14.35 2.72
N ALA A 261 -19.21 13.79 3.57
CA ALA A 261 -19.61 13.30 4.88
C ALA A 261 -20.21 14.42 5.74
N LEU A 262 -19.56 15.59 5.83
CA LEU A 262 -20.08 16.72 6.61
C LEU A 262 -21.43 17.23 6.09
N VAL A 263 -21.61 17.25 4.76
CA VAL A 263 -22.85 17.69 4.11
C VAL A 263 -23.99 16.70 4.32
N LEU A 264 -23.71 15.39 4.27
CA LEU A 264 -24.72 14.34 4.40
C LEU A 264 -25.07 14.02 5.85
N TRP A 265 -24.13 14.21 6.79
CA TRP A 265 -24.29 13.86 8.20
C TRP A 265 -25.62 14.30 8.83
N PRO A 266 -26.06 15.57 8.72
CA PRO A 266 -27.34 15.98 9.32
C PRO A 266 -28.56 15.41 8.60
N LYS A 267 -28.44 15.05 7.31
CA LYS A 267 -29.57 14.67 6.44
C LYS A 267 -29.99 13.20 6.60
N VAL A 268 -29.07 12.34 7.03
CA VAL A 268 -29.27 10.88 7.04
C VAL A 268 -29.92 10.35 8.34
N ARG A 269 -30.07 11.20 9.37
CA ARG A 269 -30.60 10.76 10.67
C ARG A 269 -32.06 10.33 10.54
N GLY A 270 -32.35 9.07 10.88
CA GLY A 270 -33.71 8.52 10.88
C GLY A 270 -34.24 8.06 9.51
N VAL A 271 -33.44 8.16 8.44
CA VAL A 271 -33.80 7.58 7.13
C VAL A 271 -33.54 6.08 7.22
N VAL A 272 -34.53 5.19 7.38
CA VAL A 272 -34.29 3.73 7.42
C VAL A 272 -34.74 3.09 6.10
N GLU A 273 -34.10 2.00 5.67
CA GLU A 273 -34.52 1.28 4.47
C GLU A 273 -35.94 0.74 4.67
N VAL A 274 -36.80 0.99 3.68
CA VAL A 274 -38.11 0.35 3.63
C VAL A 274 -37.86 -1.10 3.23
N VAL A 275 -38.08 -2.04 4.15
CA VAL A 275 -37.99 -3.47 3.85
C VAL A 275 -38.97 -3.76 2.71
N PRO A 276 -38.52 -4.21 1.53
CA PRO A 276 -39.45 -4.56 0.47
C PRO A 276 -40.35 -5.69 0.97
N ALA A 277 -41.66 -5.46 0.92
CA ALA A 277 -42.64 -6.48 1.29
C ALA A 277 -42.34 -7.76 0.50
N LYS A 278 -42.23 -8.90 1.20
CA LYS A 278 -42.08 -10.21 0.54
C LYS A 278 -43.21 -10.35 -0.48
N ALA A 279 -42.87 -10.35 -1.77
CA ALA A 279 -43.79 -10.71 -2.84
C ALA A 279 -44.20 -12.17 -2.63
N GLY A 280 -45.39 -12.42 -2.07
CA GLY A 280 -45.88 -13.81 -1.90
C GLY A 280 -46.97 -14.11 -0.86
N GLN A 281 -47.59 -13.15 -0.17
CA GLN A 281 -48.68 -13.44 0.79
C GLN A 281 -49.98 -12.64 0.56
N ALA A 282 -50.31 -12.33 -0.70
CA ALA A 282 -51.57 -11.67 -1.06
C ALA A 282 -52.55 -12.58 -1.85
N GLY A 283 -52.46 -13.91 -1.67
CA GLY A 283 -53.22 -14.88 -2.48
C GLY A 283 -53.86 -16.05 -1.73
N GLN A 284 -54.07 -15.96 -0.42
CA GLN A 284 -54.80 -16.97 0.36
C GLN A 284 -55.71 -16.31 1.42
N ALA A 285 -56.64 -15.49 0.95
CA ALA A 285 -57.82 -15.09 1.72
C ALA A 285 -58.89 -14.65 0.72
N GLY A 286 -59.67 -15.63 0.24
CA GLY A 286 -60.77 -15.47 -0.69
C GLY A 286 -61.43 -16.82 -0.93
#